data_AF-A0A1D6G6E6-F1
#
_entry.id   AF-A0A1D6G6E6-F1
#
_cell.length_a   1.000
_cell.length_b   1.000
_cell.length_c   1.000
_cell.angle_alpha   90.00
_cell.angle_beta   90.00
_cell.angle_gamma   90.00
#
_symmetry.space_group_name_H-M   'P 1'
#
loop_
_entity.id
_entity.type
_entity.pdbx_description
1 polymer ?
#
loop_
_entity_poly.entity_id
_entity_poly.type
_entity_poly.pdbx_seq_one_letter_code
_entity_poly.pdbx_strand_id
1 'polypeptide(L)'
;MAGRRPAPAALLLLAVAFAPISSAVRPVSDAHRSAAEELFAPSADGSFGDLESTYEAVKTFQILGLEKYNSLSGKACKFAAENLASTDSTAKDLFHAVRISGALGCGVDAGVYDGVVARLKAVIKDTNSLLEFYYSVGGLLSIKEQGHNVVLPDAESTFHAIKALSQSDGRWRYGTNSAESSTFAAGIALEALAGVVSLADAEVDPSMMVVVRNDIVKLFDTIKSYDDGTFYFDEKHVDATEYKGPIMTSASVVRGVTSFAAVASGKLDIPGDKILGLAKFFLGIGLPGSSKDCFNQIDSLSVLEDNRVFVPLILSLPTKVFSLSLKDQLKVEVTTVFGSAAPLLKVNLVQVLGTDSKVITNGNRELQYDLDKNVHYLDIAPLEIDVGKYSVVFEISLQEQERETVYATGGRNTESVFVTGLIKVDKAEIGISDNDAGTVESVQKLDLLKDTKVSLSANHLQKLRLSFQLTTPLGLTFKPHQVFLKLKHESKVEHLFVVPGSARQFKIVLVSISTLEFALLVLWMLNVTNGLDQTLNYLEKLHIHTN
;
A
#
# COMPACT_ATOMS: atom_id res chain seq x y z
N MET A 1 37.24 46.18 28.05
CA MET A 1 37.76 45.10 27.18
C MET A 1 36.58 44.24 26.76
N ALA A 2 36.33 44.20 25.46
CA ALA A 2 35.35 43.36 24.81
C ALA A 2 35.75 41.87 24.91
N GLY A 3 34.77 40.98 24.95
CA GLY A 3 35.01 39.53 24.96
C GLY A 3 33.74 38.68 24.94
N ARG A 4 33.04 38.74 23.80
CA ARG A 4 32.09 37.75 23.22
C ARG A 4 31.38 36.75 24.17
N ARG A 5 30.07 36.93 24.34
CA ARG A 5 29.12 35.82 24.58
C ARG A 5 28.52 35.39 23.23
N PRO A 6 28.40 34.09 22.93
CA PRO A 6 27.82 33.62 21.68
C PRO A 6 26.29 33.80 21.70
N ALA A 7 25.71 34.09 20.53
CA ALA A 7 24.28 34.17 20.32
C ALA A 7 23.60 32.81 20.61
N PRO A 8 22.37 32.78 21.13
CA PRO A 8 21.62 31.53 21.21
C PRO A 8 21.16 31.17 19.79
N ALA A 9 21.87 30.23 19.16
CA ALA A 9 21.35 29.53 18.01
C ALA A 9 20.18 28.65 18.50
N ALA A 10 18.95 29.08 18.24
CA ALA A 10 17.80 28.22 18.37
C ALA A 10 17.91 27.11 17.32
N LEU A 11 18.41 25.95 17.72
CA LEU A 11 18.27 24.73 16.92
C LEU A 11 16.78 24.40 16.85
N LEU A 12 16.17 24.65 15.68
CA LEU A 12 14.95 23.95 15.28
C LEU A 12 15.31 22.47 15.09
N LEU A 13 15.09 21.67 16.13
CA LEU A 13 14.97 20.22 16.00
C LEU A 13 13.69 19.94 15.20
N LEU A 14 13.84 19.79 13.89
CA LEU A 14 12.86 19.11 13.04
C LEU A 14 12.83 17.64 13.46
N ALA A 15 12.04 17.33 14.49
CA ALA A 15 11.59 15.98 14.73
C ALA A 15 10.66 15.62 13.56
N VAL A 16 11.23 15.04 12.50
CA VAL A 16 10.46 14.35 11.47
C VAL A 16 9.92 13.09 12.15
N ALA A 17 8.75 13.24 12.77
CA ALA A 17 7.93 12.09 13.11
C ALA A 17 7.52 11.48 11.77
N PHE A 18 8.21 10.42 11.34
CA PHE A 18 7.74 9.54 10.30
C PHE A 18 6.45 8.90 10.83
N ALA A 19 5.30 9.52 10.56
CA ALA A 19 4.05 8.80 10.58
C ALA A 19 4.19 7.67 9.54
N PRO A 20 3.71 6.45 9.83
CA PRO A 20 3.69 5.42 8.81
C PRO A 20 2.95 5.98 7.60
N ILE A 21 3.62 5.94 6.46
CA ILE A 21 3.02 6.24 5.17
C ILE A 21 1.90 5.21 5.05
N SER A 22 0.66 5.61 5.29
CA SER A 22 -0.48 4.85 4.81
C SER A 22 -0.45 5.04 3.29
N SER A 23 0.41 4.26 2.64
CA SER A 23 0.34 4.01 1.22
C SER A 23 -1.10 3.58 0.97
N ALA A 24 -1.79 4.32 0.11
CA ALA A 24 -3.14 3.92 -0.25
C ALA A 24 -3.04 2.52 -0.87
N VAL A 25 -3.72 1.54 -0.28
CA VAL A 25 -3.85 0.21 -0.88
C VAL A 25 -4.52 0.40 -2.23
N ARG A 26 -3.77 0.16 -3.29
CA ARG A 26 -4.19 0.32 -4.67
C ARG A 26 -3.69 -0.87 -5.46
N PRO A 27 -4.39 -1.27 -6.53
CA PRO A 27 -3.90 -2.29 -7.44
C PRO A 27 -2.51 -1.97 -7.99
N VAL A 28 -1.83 -3.01 -8.50
CA VAL A 28 -0.57 -2.87 -9.23
C VAL A 28 -0.73 -1.87 -10.37
N SER A 29 0.28 -1.02 -10.55
CA SER A 29 0.23 0.17 -11.42
C SER A 29 1.51 0.36 -12.23
N ASP A 30 1.53 1.35 -13.12
CA ASP A 30 2.73 1.69 -13.91
C ASP A 30 3.94 2.06 -13.04
N ALA A 31 3.71 2.56 -11.81
CA ALA A 31 4.80 2.80 -10.88
C ALA A 31 5.52 1.49 -10.47
N HIS A 32 4.78 0.38 -10.35
CA HIS A 32 5.37 -0.93 -10.08
C HIS A 32 6.16 -1.44 -11.30
N ARG A 33 5.65 -1.18 -12.51
CA ARG A 33 6.37 -1.46 -13.77
C ARG A 33 7.71 -0.74 -13.80
N SER A 34 7.73 0.57 -13.55
CA SER A 34 8.96 1.37 -13.51
C SER A 34 9.91 0.92 -12.40
N ALA A 35 9.40 0.63 -11.20
CA ALA A 35 10.22 0.14 -10.09
C ALA A 35 10.86 -1.22 -10.40
N ALA A 36 10.10 -2.14 -11.01
CA ALA A 36 10.64 -3.44 -11.41
C ALA A 36 11.78 -3.29 -12.44
N GLU A 37 11.64 -2.39 -13.42
CA GLU A 37 12.69 -2.14 -14.41
C GLU A 37 13.99 -1.60 -13.80
N GLU A 38 13.88 -0.77 -12.75
CA GLU A 38 15.01 -0.21 -12.02
C GLU A 38 15.67 -1.25 -11.11
N LEU A 39 14.87 -1.98 -10.33
CA LEU A 39 15.37 -2.96 -9.36
C LEU A 39 16.01 -4.19 -10.02
N PHE A 40 15.48 -4.60 -11.18
CA PHE A 40 16.03 -5.66 -12.00
C PHE A 40 16.86 -5.09 -13.16
N ALA A 41 17.59 -3.99 -12.95
CA ALA A 41 18.56 -3.55 -13.94
C ALA A 41 19.68 -4.62 -14.07
N PRO A 42 19.97 -5.11 -15.29
CA PRO A 42 21.03 -6.09 -15.46
C PRO A 42 22.40 -5.48 -15.14
N SER A 43 23.32 -6.32 -14.69
CA SER A 43 24.72 -5.98 -14.48
C SER A 43 25.39 -5.52 -15.78
N ALA A 44 26.60 -4.97 -15.68
CA ALA A 44 27.34 -4.45 -16.84
C ALA A 44 27.62 -5.51 -17.94
N ASP A 45 27.67 -6.79 -17.57
CA ASP A 45 27.79 -7.94 -18.48
C ASP A 45 26.44 -8.38 -19.09
N GLY A 46 25.35 -7.79 -18.63
CA GLY A 46 23.97 -8.11 -19.01
C GLY A 46 23.38 -9.30 -18.26
N SER A 47 24.02 -9.78 -17.19
CA SER A 47 23.51 -10.84 -16.31
C SER A 47 22.66 -10.27 -15.16
N PHE A 48 21.84 -11.13 -14.55
CA PHE A 48 21.04 -10.79 -13.37
C PHE A 48 21.63 -11.40 -12.10
N GLY A 49 22.90 -11.80 -12.12
CA GLY A 49 23.52 -12.60 -11.07
C GLY A 49 23.33 -14.10 -11.33
N ASP A 50 22.69 -14.81 -10.40
CA ASP A 50 22.48 -16.26 -10.48
C ASP A 50 21.18 -16.65 -11.20
N LEU A 51 20.93 -17.97 -11.32
CA LEU A 51 19.73 -18.50 -11.97
C LEU A 51 18.45 -18.10 -11.23
N GLU A 52 18.49 -18.01 -9.90
CA GLU A 52 17.34 -17.60 -9.09
C GLU A 52 16.97 -16.15 -9.42
N SER A 53 17.92 -15.23 -9.32
CA SER A 53 17.73 -13.81 -9.60
C SER A 53 17.32 -13.57 -11.06
N THR A 54 17.87 -14.35 -11.99
CA THR A 54 17.46 -14.32 -13.41
C THR A 54 16.00 -14.76 -13.57
N TYR A 55 15.59 -15.85 -12.91
CA TYR A 55 14.21 -16.30 -12.95
C TYR A 55 13.25 -15.27 -12.35
N GLU A 56 13.61 -14.67 -11.22
CA GLU A 56 12.81 -13.65 -10.54
C GLU A 56 12.56 -12.43 -11.42
N ALA A 57 13.60 -11.96 -12.12
CA ALA A 57 13.49 -10.87 -13.08
C ALA A 57 12.56 -11.24 -14.25
N VAL A 58 12.80 -12.41 -14.88
CA VAL A 58 12.02 -12.90 -16.01
C VAL A 58 10.55 -13.04 -15.64
N LYS A 59 10.25 -13.67 -14.50
CA LYS A 59 8.88 -13.91 -14.04
C LYS A 59 8.17 -12.60 -13.69
N THR A 60 8.85 -11.69 -13.00
CA THR A 60 8.30 -10.35 -12.67
C THR A 60 7.94 -9.58 -13.94
N PHE A 61 8.84 -9.56 -14.94
CA PHE A 61 8.61 -8.85 -16.20
C PHE A 61 7.50 -9.50 -17.03
N GLN A 62 7.38 -10.82 -16.98
CA GLN A 62 6.28 -11.56 -17.61
C GLN A 62 4.93 -11.19 -16.99
N ILE A 63 4.82 -11.24 -15.64
CA ILE A 63 3.59 -10.89 -14.92
C ILE A 63 3.18 -9.45 -15.21
N LEU A 64 4.14 -8.53 -15.20
CA LEU A 64 3.89 -7.12 -15.46
C LEU A 64 3.74 -6.79 -16.94
N GLY A 65 3.95 -7.72 -17.88
CA GLY A 65 3.85 -7.47 -19.31
C GLY A 65 4.79 -6.37 -19.82
N LEU A 66 6.05 -6.38 -19.39
CA LEU A 66 7.06 -5.39 -19.78
C LEU A 66 7.74 -5.76 -21.11
N GLU A 67 7.88 -4.81 -22.04
CA GLU A 67 8.51 -5.07 -23.35
C GLU A 67 9.97 -5.53 -23.25
N LYS A 68 10.69 -5.06 -22.21
CA LYS A 68 12.09 -5.41 -21.93
C LYS A 68 12.29 -6.91 -21.76
N TYR A 69 11.25 -7.65 -21.39
CA TYR A 69 11.20 -9.11 -21.36
C TYR A 69 11.76 -9.77 -22.64
N ASN A 70 11.43 -9.23 -23.82
CA ASN A 70 11.91 -9.78 -25.09
C ASN A 70 13.43 -9.62 -25.28
N SER A 71 14.02 -8.56 -24.72
CA SER A 71 15.47 -8.30 -24.80
C SER A 71 16.31 -9.23 -23.92
N LEU A 72 15.70 -9.87 -22.92
CA LEU A 72 16.39 -10.79 -22.00
C LEU A 72 16.51 -12.20 -22.54
N SER A 73 15.62 -12.56 -23.47
CA SER A 73 15.43 -13.92 -23.99
C SER A 73 16.75 -14.60 -24.38
N GLY A 74 17.57 -13.99 -25.22
CA GLY A 74 18.78 -14.64 -25.76
C GLY A 74 19.82 -15.03 -24.71
N LYS A 75 20.19 -14.11 -23.80
CA LYS A 75 21.21 -14.37 -22.76
C LYS A 75 20.68 -15.30 -21.67
N ALA A 76 19.46 -15.07 -21.20
CA ALA A 76 18.85 -15.90 -20.16
C ALA A 76 18.59 -17.33 -20.66
N CYS A 77 18.13 -17.50 -21.90
CA CYS A 77 17.98 -18.83 -22.50
C CYS A 77 19.31 -19.57 -22.65
N LYS A 78 20.37 -18.88 -23.08
CA LYS A 78 21.70 -19.48 -23.15
C LYS A 78 22.18 -19.94 -21.76
N PHE A 79 22.03 -19.09 -20.75
CA PHE A 79 22.44 -19.41 -19.38
C PHE A 79 21.65 -20.58 -18.78
N ALA A 80 20.34 -20.64 -19.04
CA ALA A 80 19.50 -21.77 -18.66
C ALA A 80 19.95 -23.06 -19.38
N ALA A 81 20.12 -23.02 -20.71
CA ALA A 81 20.51 -24.19 -21.50
C ALA A 81 21.88 -24.77 -21.07
N GLU A 82 22.86 -23.91 -20.79
CA GLU A 82 24.18 -24.33 -20.30
C GLU A 82 24.09 -25.08 -18.95
N ASN A 83 23.24 -24.61 -18.03
CA ASN A 83 23.03 -25.28 -16.74
C ASN A 83 22.19 -26.57 -16.87
N LEU A 84 21.19 -26.60 -17.76
CA LEU A 84 20.42 -27.82 -18.00
C LEU A 84 21.29 -28.94 -18.60
N ALA A 85 22.25 -28.59 -19.45
CA ALA A 85 23.20 -29.53 -20.04
C ALA A 85 24.35 -29.94 -19.10
N SER A 86 24.63 -29.15 -18.06
CA SER A 86 25.73 -29.40 -17.13
C SER A 86 25.41 -30.53 -16.15
N THR A 87 26.34 -31.47 -15.99
CA THR A 87 26.25 -32.56 -15.00
C THR A 87 26.47 -32.09 -13.57
N ASP A 88 27.08 -30.91 -13.37
CA ASP A 88 27.44 -30.38 -12.06
C ASP A 88 26.32 -29.55 -11.42
N SER A 89 25.26 -29.23 -12.18
CA SER A 89 24.15 -28.41 -11.69
C SER A 89 23.39 -29.11 -10.56
N THR A 90 23.10 -28.35 -9.50
CA THR A 90 22.32 -28.81 -8.36
C THR A 90 20.82 -28.89 -8.69
N ALA A 91 20.02 -29.52 -7.83
CA ALA A 91 18.56 -29.51 -7.99
C ALA A 91 17.98 -28.08 -8.05
N LYS A 92 18.55 -27.15 -7.26
CA LYS A 92 18.18 -25.72 -7.29
C LYS A 92 18.50 -25.07 -8.63
N ASP A 93 19.68 -25.33 -9.18
CA ASP A 93 20.08 -24.77 -10.48
C ASP A 93 19.17 -25.29 -11.59
N LEU A 94 18.92 -26.61 -11.61
CA LEU A 94 18.02 -27.24 -12.58
C LEU A 94 16.60 -26.67 -12.46
N PHE A 95 16.08 -26.50 -11.25
CA PHE A 95 14.76 -25.91 -11.01
C PHE A 95 14.62 -24.51 -11.64
N HIS A 96 15.54 -23.60 -11.35
CA HIS A 96 15.48 -22.26 -11.89
C HIS A 96 15.76 -22.22 -13.40
N ALA A 97 16.71 -23.02 -13.89
CA ALA A 97 17.02 -23.10 -15.32
C ALA A 97 15.82 -23.61 -16.14
N VAL A 98 15.11 -24.64 -15.67
CA VAL A 98 13.88 -25.13 -16.32
C VAL A 98 12.81 -24.04 -16.33
N ARG A 99 12.62 -23.32 -15.21
CA ARG A 99 11.60 -22.26 -15.12
C ARG A 99 11.93 -21.06 -16.00
N ILE A 100 13.20 -20.68 -16.13
CA ILE A 100 13.65 -19.68 -17.11
C ILE A 100 13.33 -20.16 -18.53
N SER A 101 13.67 -21.42 -18.83
CA SER A 101 13.43 -22.03 -20.14
C SER A 101 11.96 -21.98 -20.53
N GLY A 102 11.08 -22.44 -19.65
CA GLY A 102 9.63 -22.44 -19.86
C GLY A 102 9.04 -21.02 -19.91
N ALA A 103 9.49 -20.13 -19.03
CA ALA A 103 9.01 -18.76 -19.01
C ALA A 103 9.35 -18.01 -20.29
N LEU A 104 10.50 -18.25 -20.92
CA LEU A 104 10.96 -17.54 -22.14
C LEU A 104 10.73 -18.33 -23.44
N GLY A 105 10.26 -19.57 -23.36
CA GLY A 105 10.13 -20.46 -24.53
C GLY A 105 11.48 -20.77 -25.18
N CYS A 106 12.51 -21.08 -24.38
CA CYS A 106 13.85 -21.34 -24.90
C CYS A 106 13.90 -22.64 -25.73
N GLY A 107 14.67 -22.63 -26.83
CA GLY A 107 14.87 -23.80 -27.69
C GLY A 107 15.86 -24.81 -27.09
N VAL A 108 15.45 -25.52 -26.04
CA VAL A 108 16.24 -26.59 -25.41
C VAL A 108 15.87 -27.95 -26.01
N ASP A 109 16.88 -28.78 -26.31
CA ASP A 109 16.68 -30.12 -26.88
C ASP A 109 15.93 -31.06 -25.92
N ALA A 110 15.02 -31.87 -26.45
CA ALA A 110 14.20 -32.78 -25.64
C ALA A 110 15.04 -33.81 -24.84
N GLY A 111 16.15 -34.28 -25.40
CA GLY A 111 17.04 -35.24 -24.72
C GLY A 111 17.75 -34.64 -23.50
N VAL A 112 17.93 -33.31 -23.46
CA VAL A 112 18.44 -32.61 -22.26
C VAL A 112 17.41 -32.71 -21.13
N TYR A 113 16.12 -32.51 -21.43
CA TYR A 113 15.06 -32.64 -20.43
C TYR A 113 14.93 -34.06 -19.89
N ASP A 114 15.10 -35.09 -20.72
CA ASP A 114 15.11 -36.49 -20.25
C ASP A 114 16.23 -36.74 -19.21
N GLY A 115 17.43 -36.20 -19.49
CA GLY A 115 18.57 -36.25 -18.56
C GLY A 115 18.29 -35.51 -17.24
N VAL A 116 17.67 -34.33 -17.32
CA VAL A 116 17.28 -33.54 -16.13
C VAL A 116 16.21 -34.28 -15.32
N VAL A 117 15.18 -34.84 -15.96
CA VAL A 117 14.13 -35.64 -15.29
C VAL A 117 14.73 -36.81 -14.53
N ALA A 118 15.67 -37.54 -15.12
CA ALA A 118 16.33 -38.67 -14.46
C ALA A 118 17.09 -38.23 -13.20
N ARG A 119 17.82 -37.10 -13.27
CA ARG A 119 18.57 -36.55 -12.13
C ARG A 119 17.68 -36.05 -11.01
N LEU A 120 16.61 -35.31 -11.32
CA LEU A 120 15.68 -34.81 -10.31
C LEU A 120 14.94 -35.96 -9.60
N LYS A 121 14.55 -37.01 -10.33
CA LYS A 121 13.98 -38.22 -9.72
C LYS A 121 14.97 -38.94 -8.80
N ALA A 122 16.24 -38.99 -9.16
CA ALA A 122 17.28 -39.57 -8.31
C ALA A 122 17.41 -38.78 -6.98
N VAL A 123 17.39 -37.45 -7.03
CA VAL A 123 17.43 -36.60 -5.82
C VAL A 123 16.24 -36.87 -4.90
N ILE A 124 15.02 -36.95 -5.45
CA ILE A 124 13.79 -37.22 -4.66
C ILE A 124 13.90 -38.53 -3.87
N LYS A 125 14.54 -39.56 -4.45
CA LYS A 125 14.63 -40.89 -3.84
C LYS A 125 15.49 -40.90 -2.56
N ASP A 126 16.55 -40.10 -2.53
CA ASP A 126 17.59 -40.17 -1.51
C ASP A 126 17.51 -39.03 -0.49
N THR A 127 16.68 -38.01 -0.73
CA THR A 127 16.63 -36.81 0.10
C THR A 127 15.74 -36.93 1.34
N ASN A 128 16.15 -36.22 2.41
CA ASN A 128 15.35 -35.92 3.59
C ASN A 128 15.18 -34.39 3.80
N SER A 129 15.54 -33.60 2.79
CA SER A 129 15.53 -32.14 2.79
C SER A 129 14.30 -31.62 2.06
N LEU A 130 13.54 -30.75 2.72
CA LEU A 130 12.38 -30.10 2.14
C LEU A 130 12.74 -29.29 0.88
N LEU A 131 13.89 -28.63 0.88
CA LEU A 131 14.33 -27.81 -0.25
C LEU A 131 14.67 -28.68 -1.47
N GLU A 132 15.28 -29.84 -1.25
CA GLU A 132 15.58 -30.76 -2.35
C GLU A 132 14.32 -31.38 -2.93
N PHE A 133 13.33 -31.72 -2.09
CA PHE A 133 11.99 -32.09 -2.57
C PHE A 133 11.37 -30.97 -3.39
N TYR A 134 11.38 -29.74 -2.85
CA TYR A 134 10.80 -28.56 -3.50
C TYR A 134 11.38 -28.32 -4.89
N TYR A 135 12.70 -28.20 -4.99
CA TYR A 135 13.36 -27.93 -6.26
C TYR A 135 13.19 -29.08 -7.25
N SER A 136 13.27 -30.32 -6.78
CA SER A 136 13.18 -31.48 -7.68
C SER A 136 11.77 -31.71 -8.20
N VAL A 137 10.77 -31.69 -7.31
CA VAL A 137 9.36 -31.84 -7.70
C VAL A 137 8.91 -30.65 -8.55
N GLY A 138 9.23 -29.42 -8.13
CA GLY A 138 8.89 -28.22 -8.90
C GLY A 138 9.58 -28.17 -10.27
N GLY A 139 10.81 -28.69 -10.37
CA GLY A 139 11.53 -28.81 -11.64
C GLY A 139 10.86 -29.80 -12.58
N LEU A 140 10.50 -30.99 -12.08
CA LEU A 140 9.73 -31.98 -12.83
C LEU A 140 8.38 -31.43 -13.31
N LEU A 141 7.65 -30.72 -12.44
CA LEU A 141 6.39 -30.09 -12.80
C LEU A 141 6.58 -29.04 -13.89
N SER A 142 7.60 -28.19 -13.77
CA SER A 142 7.90 -27.15 -14.77
C SER A 142 8.27 -27.76 -16.14
N ILE A 143 8.90 -28.94 -16.18
CA ILE A 143 9.15 -29.69 -17.43
C ILE A 143 7.84 -30.25 -17.99
N LYS A 144 6.95 -30.78 -17.14
CA LYS A 144 5.62 -31.28 -17.54
C LYS A 144 4.77 -30.17 -18.17
N GLU A 145 4.75 -28.99 -17.56
CA GLU A 145 3.99 -27.83 -18.03
C GLU A 145 4.49 -27.30 -19.39
N GLN A 146 5.74 -27.58 -19.74
CA GLN A 146 6.30 -27.32 -21.07
C GLN A 146 5.89 -28.36 -22.14
N GLY A 147 5.04 -29.33 -21.78
CA GLY A 147 4.51 -30.34 -22.71
C GLY A 147 5.29 -31.64 -22.77
N HIS A 148 6.29 -31.83 -21.91
CA HIS A 148 7.04 -33.09 -21.82
C HIS A 148 6.27 -34.11 -20.96
N ASN A 149 6.41 -35.39 -21.32
CA ASN A 149 5.78 -36.47 -20.56
C ASN A 149 6.57 -36.78 -19.27
N VAL A 150 6.16 -36.19 -18.16
CA VAL A 150 6.77 -36.41 -16.84
C VAL A 150 5.73 -36.92 -15.85
N VAL A 151 6.09 -38.01 -15.19
CA VAL A 151 5.33 -38.68 -14.13
C VAL A 151 6.28 -38.97 -12.97
N LEU A 152 5.79 -38.88 -11.74
CA LEU A 152 6.46 -39.30 -10.52
C LEU A 152 5.85 -40.63 -10.02
N PRO A 153 6.48 -41.79 -10.29
CA PRO A 153 5.91 -43.10 -9.94
C PRO A 153 5.72 -43.32 -8.43
N ASP A 154 6.63 -42.78 -7.61
CA ASP A 154 6.61 -42.92 -6.16
C ASP A 154 5.93 -41.71 -5.48
N ALA A 155 4.85 -41.20 -6.07
CA ALA A 155 4.18 -39.97 -5.61
C ALA A 155 3.67 -40.09 -4.17
N GLU A 156 3.01 -41.18 -3.79
CA GLU A 156 2.50 -41.37 -2.41
C GLU A 156 3.64 -41.40 -1.38
N SER A 157 4.70 -42.17 -1.65
CA SER A 157 5.89 -42.23 -0.79
C SER A 157 6.55 -40.86 -0.64
N THR A 158 6.66 -40.10 -1.74
CA THR A 158 7.21 -38.74 -1.74
C THR A 158 6.32 -37.78 -0.93
N PHE A 159 5.00 -37.88 -1.09
CA PHE A 159 4.03 -37.09 -0.33
C PHE A 159 4.17 -37.37 1.17
N HIS A 160 4.24 -38.64 1.56
CA HIS A 160 4.44 -39.02 2.96
C HIS A 160 5.76 -38.49 3.54
N ALA A 161 6.85 -38.52 2.77
CA ALA A 161 8.14 -37.99 3.19
C ALA A 161 8.08 -36.49 3.46
N ILE A 162 7.46 -35.70 2.57
CA ILE A 162 7.28 -34.26 2.77
C ILE A 162 6.32 -33.99 3.94
N LYS A 163 5.22 -34.75 4.05
CA LYS A 163 4.25 -34.62 5.13
C LYS A 163 4.86 -34.95 6.50
N ALA A 164 5.79 -35.88 6.60
CA ALA A 164 6.47 -36.21 7.86
C ALA A 164 7.24 -35.03 8.48
N LEU A 165 7.55 -33.98 7.69
CA LEU A 165 8.20 -32.77 8.16
C LEU A 165 7.24 -31.75 8.82
N SER A 166 5.93 -31.94 8.65
CA SER A 166 4.88 -31.08 9.23
C SER A 166 4.86 -31.12 10.76
N GLN A 167 4.47 -30.02 11.39
CA GLN A 167 4.22 -29.91 12.83
C GLN A 167 2.74 -29.64 13.11
N SER A 168 2.31 -29.88 14.35
CA SER A 168 0.91 -29.74 14.77
C SER A 168 0.36 -28.31 14.74
N ASP A 169 1.24 -27.31 14.66
CA ASP A 169 0.89 -25.89 14.52
C ASP A 169 0.83 -25.43 13.06
N GLY A 170 0.92 -26.36 12.09
CA GLY A 170 0.90 -26.05 10.66
C GLY A 170 2.22 -25.51 10.11
N ARG A 171 3.32 -25.48 10.90
CA ARG A 171 4.66 -25.14 10.40
C ARG A 171 5.41 -26.39 9.95
N TRP A 172 6.43 -26.21 9.11
CA TRP A 172 7.23 -27.31 8.56
C TRP A 172 8.70 -27.20 8.92
N ARG A 173 9.35 -28.35 9.12
CA ARG A 173 10.81 -28.45 9.25
C ARG A 173 11.46 -28.46 7.88
N TYR A 174 12.69 -27.96 7.79
CA TYR A 174 13.50 -28.05 6.57
C TYR A 174 14.05 -29.45 6.30
N GLY A 175 14.07 -30.34 7.29
CA GLY A 175 14.49 -31.72 7.14
C GLY A 175 14.31 -32.51 8.43
N THR A 176 14.49 -33.83 8.36
CA THR A 176 14.20 -34.74 9.49
C THR A 176 15.02 -34.45 10.75
N ASN A 177 16.23 -33.91 10.56
CA ASN A 177 17.17 -33.61 11.64
C ASN A 177 17.05 -32.17 12.15
N SER A 178 16.21 -31.34 11.52
CA SER A 178 15.99 -29.96 11.96
C SER A 178 15.05 -29.95 13.16
N ALA A 179 15.50 -29.35 14.27
CA ALA A 179 14.65 -29.15 15.44
C ALA A 179 13.59 -28.06 15.20
N GLU A 180 13.83 -27.17 14.24
CA GLU A 180 13.08 -25.94 14.07
C GLU A 180 12.11 -26.06 12.90
N SER A 181 10.90 -25.54 13.13
CA SER A 181 9.86 -25.42 12.12
C SER A 181 9.61 -23.97 11.78
N SER A 182 9.29 -23.73 10.52
CA SER A 182 9.20 -22.41 9.93
C SER A 182 7.86 -22.24 9.20
N THR A 183 7.33 -21.03 9.29
CA THR A 183 6.15 -20.59 8.52
C THR A 183 6.50 -20.48 7.04
N PHE A 184 7.69 -19.96 6.72
CA PHE A 184 8.20 -19.91 5.34
C PHE A 184 8.35 -21.31 4.74
N ALA A 185 8.88 -22.28 5.51
CA ALA A 185 8.98 -23.67 5.09
C ALA A 185 7.62 -24.33 4.83
N ALA A 186 6.56 -23.93 5.54
CA ALA A 186 5.22 -24.46 5.30
C ALA A 186 4.73 -24.13 3.87
N GLY A 187 4.94 -22.90 3.40
CA GLY A 187 4.62 -22.52 2.03
C GLY A 187 5.35 -23.37 0.98
N ILE A 188 6.67 -23.56 1.16
CA ILE A 188 7.50 -24.43 0.31
C ILE A 188 6.96 -25.86 0.29
N ALA A 189 6.61 -26.41 1.45
CA ALA A 189 6.08 -27.77 1.55
C ALA A 189 4.73 -27.93 0.84
N LEU A 190 3.84 -26.95 0.98
CA LEU A 190 2.54 -26.98 0.31
C LEU A 190 2.68 -26.90 -1.22
N GLU A 191 3.59 -26.07 -1.73
CA GLU A 191 3.90 -26.01 -3.17
C GLU A 191 4.49 -27.34 -3.67
N ALA A 192 5.40 -27.94 -2.90
CA ALA A 192 5.98 -29.24 -3.24
C ALA A 192 4.93 -30.36 -3.23
N LEU A 193 4.06 -30.42 -2.22
CA LEU A 193 2.97 -31.40 -2.14
C LEU A 193 2.00 -31.24 -3.31
N ALA A 194 1.68 -30.00 -3.70
CA ALA A 194 0.86 -29.75 -4.88
C ALA A 194 1.51 -30.31 -6.16
N GLY A 195 2.81 -30.10 -6.32
CA GLY A 195 3.57 -30.64 -7.44
C GLY A 195 3.60 -32.17 -7.47
N VAL A 196 3.72 -32.83 -6.30
CA VAL A 196 3.64 -34.30 -6.20
C VAL A 196 2.29 -34.80 -6.71
N VAL A 197 1.18 -34.19 -6.28
CA VAL A 197 -0.17 -34.57 -6.72
C VAL A 197 -0.32 -34.37 -8.22
N SER A 198 0.16 -33.25 -8.77
CA SER A 198 0.12 -32.97 -10.22
C SER A 198 0.98 -33.92 -11.05
N LEU A 199 2.01 -34.53 -10.48
CA LEU A 199 2.94 -35.44 -11.16
C LEU A 199 2.57 -36.93 -11.01
N ALA A 200 1.64 -37.27 -10.13
CA ALA A 200 1.21 -38.64 -9.92
C ALA A 200 0.57 -39.23 -11.19
N ASP A 201 0.77 -40.54 -11.41
CA ASP A 201 0.09 -41.33 -12.44
C ASP A 201 -1.30 -41.82 -11.99
N ALA A 202 -1.50 -41.94 -10.69
CA ALA A 202 -2.77 -42.29 -10.07
C ALA A 202 -3.29 -41.16 -9.17
N GLU A 203 -4.60 -41.18 -8.89
CA GLU A 203 -5.21 -40.26 -7.92
C GLU A 203 -4.62 -40.52 -6.52
N VAL A 204 -4.06 -39.48 -5.91
CA VAL A 204 -3.53 -39.53 -4.54
C VAL A 204 -4.68 -39.69 -3.56
N ASP A 205 -4.51 -40.54 -2.53
CA ASP A 205 -5.53 -40.81 -1.52
C ASP A 205 -6.16 -39.50 -0.96
N PRO A 206 -7.49 -39.31 -1.11
CA PRO A 206 -8.19 -38.14 -0.56
C PRO A 206 -7.94 -37.90 0.94
N SER A 207 -7.67 -38.95 1.71
CA SER A 207 -7.35 -38.86 3.15
C SER A 207 -6.07 -38.07 3.41
N MET A 208 -5.05 -38.24 2.55
CA MET A 208 -3.78 -37.51 2.63
C MET A 208 -3.99 -36.01 2.41
N MET A 209 -4.88 -35.66 1.48
CA MET A 209 -5.26 -34.27 1.19
C MET A 209 -6.03 -33.63 2.36
N VAL A 210 -6.84 -34.40 3.09
CA VAL A 210 -7.57 -33.90 4.28
C VAL A 210 -6.61 -33.53 5.41
N VAL A 211 -5.54 -34.31 5.64
CA VAL A 211 -4.57 -33.98 6.69
C VAL A 211 -3.87 -32.66 6.39
N VAL A 212 -3.44 -32.44 5.15
CA VAL A 212 -2.78 -31.18 4.75
C VAL A 212 -3.74 -29.99 4.86
N ARG A 213 -5.03 -30.16 4.54
CA ARG A 213 -6.04 -29.11 4.76
C ARG A 213 -6.12 -28.67 6.22
N ASN A 214 -6.10 -29.62 7.14
CA ASN A 214 -6.13 -29.31 8.57
C ASN A 214 -4.88 -28.54 9.01
N ASP A 215 -3.70 -28.90 8.48
CA ASP A 215 -2.46 -28.19 8.76
C ASP A 215 -2.48 -26.75 8.22
N ILE A 216 -3.08 -26.53 7.03
CA ILE A 216 -3.27 -25.17 6.48
C ILE A 216 -4.14 -24.34 7.43
N VAL A 217 -5.25 -24.88 7.93
CA VAL A 217 -6.09 -24.17 8.92
C VAL A 217 -5.26 -23.78 10.15
N LYS A 218 -4.44 -24.70 10.67
CA LYS A 218 -3.54 -24.44 11.81
C LYS A 218 -2.50 -23.37 11.51
N LEU A 219 -1.92 -23.38 10.31
CA LEU A 219 -0.98 -22.35 9.86
C LEU A 219 -1.64 -20.97 9.90
N PHE A 220 -2.88 -20.84 9.41
CA PHE A 220 -3.64 -19.59 9.42
C PHE A 220 -4.08 -19.15 10.84
N ASP A 221 -3.99 -20.00 11.87
CA ASP A 221 -4.14 -19.57 13.27
C ASP A 221 -2.95 -18.73 13.74
N THR A 222 -1.81 -18.78 13.05
CA THR A 222 -0.57 -18.06 13.41
C THR A 222 -0.41 -16.69 12.74
N ILE A 223 -1.29 -16.37 11.79
CA ILE A 223 -1.26 -15.13 10.99
C ILE A 223 -1.34 -13.90 11.89
N LYS A 224 -0.61 -12.84 11.52
CA LYS A 224 -0.62 -11.53 12.17
C LYS A 224 -1.60 -10.60 11.48
N SER A 225 -2.08 -9.61 12.20
CA SER A 225 -3.03 -8.61 11.69
C SER A 225 -2.68 -7.21 12.19
N TYR A 226 -2.95 -6.21 11.36
CA TYR A 226 -3.05 -4.81 11.76
C TYR A 226 -4.51 -4.41 11.96
N ASP A 227 -4.75 -3.28 12.62
CA ASP A 227 -6.10 -2.78 12.92
C ASP A 227 -6.90 -2.35 11.66
N ASP A 228 -6.25 -2.23 10.51
CA ASP A 228 -6.86 -1.87 9.22
C ASP A 228 -7.33 -3.09 8.39
N GLY A 229 -7.25 -4.28 8.96
CA GLY A 229 -7.62 -5.53 8.29
C GLY A 229 -6.55 -6.05 7.33
N THR A 230 -5.32 -5.54 7.41
CA THR A 230 -4.15 -6.11 6.74
C THR A 230 -3.66 -7.33 7.52
N PHE A 231 -3.34 -8.43 6.83
CA PHE A 231 -2.85 -9.65 7.43
C PHE A 231 -1.53 -10.09 6.80
N TYR A 232 -0.63 -10.66 7.61
CA TYR A 232 0.67 -11.12 7.14
C TYR A 232 1.19 -12.29 7.97
N PHE A 233 2.09 -13.05 7.39
CA PHE A 233 2.89 -14.04 8.10
C PHE A 233 4.26 -13.48 8.43
N ASP A 234 4.77 -13.86 9.59
CA ASP A 234 6.10 -13.49 10.05
C ASP A 234 6.80 -14.73 10.60
N GLU A 235 8.12 -14.75 10.48
CA GLU A 235 8.93 -15.82 11.04
C GLU A 235 9.39 -15.40 12.45
N LYS A 236 9.20 -16.27 13.44
CA LYS A 236 9.79 -16.02 14.75
C LYS A 236 11.30 -16.11 14.60
N HIS A 237 12.03 -15.13 15.11
CA HIS A 237 13.50 -15.17 15.09
C HIS A 237 13.98 -16.40 15.87
N VAL A 238 14.55 -17.37 15.16
CA VAL A 238 15.27 -18.49 15.77
C VAL A 238 16.64 -18.54 15.11
N ASP A 239 17.60 -17.93 15.80
CA ASP A 239 19.04 -17.81 15.50
C ASP A 239 19.51 -17.26 14.13
N ALA A 240 20.73 -16.72 14.17
CA ALA A 240 21.28 -15.71 13.26
C ALA A 240 21.58 -16.14 11.80
N THR A 241 21.03 -17.25 11.31
CA THR A 241 21.22 -17.68 9.92
C THR A 241 19.91 -17.56 9.15
N GLU A 242 19.79 -16.39 8.52
CA GLU A 242 18.85 -16.06 7.45
C GLU A 242 17.37 -15.85 7.87
N TYR A 243 17.12 -14.82 8.67
CA TYR A 243 15.78 -14.29 8.91
C TYR A 243 15.04 -14.01 7.59
N LYS A 244 13.87 -14.65 7.43
CA LYS A 244 12.96 -14.42 6.30
C LYS A 244 11.94 -13.37 6.70
N GLY A 245 12.06 -12.19 6.11
CA GLY A 245 11.18 -11.07 6.43
C GLY A 245 9.70 -11.36 6.11
N PRO A 246 8.77 -10.56 6.65
CA PRO A 246 7.32 -10.78 6.50
C PRO A 246 6.83 -10.91 5.05
N ILE A 247 7.45 -10.18 4.12
CA ILE A 247 7.12 -10.22 2.68
C ILE A 247 7.40 -11.61 2.12
N MET A 248 8.62 -12.11 2.33
CA MET A 248 9.06 -13.41 1.83
C MET A 248 8.30 -14.56 2.47
N THR A 249 8.07 -14.48 3.79
CA THR A 249 7.31 -15.49 4.53
C THR A 249 5.84 -15.55 4.07
N SER A 250 5.19 -14.40 3.94
CA SER A 250 3.81 -14.34 3.43
C SER A 250 3.72 -14.83 1.98
N ALA A 251 4.71 -14.49 1.14
CA ALA A 251 4.75 -14.88 -0.26
C ALA A 251 4.85 -16.40 -0.43
N SER A 252 5.73 -17.04 0.34
CA SER A 252 5.85 -18.49 0.37
C SER A 252 4.52 -19.17 0.74
N VAL A 253 3.87 -18.70 1.80
CA VAL A 253 2.58 -19.27 2.23
C VAL A 253 1.49 -19.08 1.18
N VAL A 254 1.36 -17.88 0.61
CA VAL A 254 0.36 -17.61 -0.43
C VAL A 254 0.57 -18.49 -1.66
N ARG A 255 1.82 -18.61 -2.15
CA ARG A 255 2.14 -19.48 -3.29
C ARG A 255 1.88 -20.95 -2.99
N GLY A 256 2.27 -21.43 -1.81
CA GLY A 256 2.06 -22.81 -1.39
C GLY A 256 0.57 -23.17 -1.26
N VAL A 257 -0.19 -22.34 -0.57
CA VAL A 257 -1.62 -22.56 -0.32
C VAL A 257 -2.43 -22.50 -1.62
N THR A 258 -2.15 -21.53 -2.49
CA THR A 258 -2.84 -21.41 -3.79
C THR A 258 -2.51 -22.59 -4.70
N SER A 259 -1.24 -23.01 -4.76
CA SER A 259 -0.82 -24.21 -5.48
C SER A 259 -1.52 -25.47 -4.97
N PHE A 260 -1.58 -25.65 -3.65
CA PHE A 260 -2.27 -26.80 -3.06
C PHE A 260 -3.78 -26.76 -3.31
N ALA A 261 -4.41 -25.59 -3.24
CA ALA A 261 -5.82 -25.41 -3.58
C ALA A 261 -6.13 -25.75 -5.04
N ALA A 262 -5.17 -25.52 -5.95
CA ALA A 262 -5.31 -25.85 -7.36
C ALA A 262 -5.56 -27.35 -7.57
N VAL A 263 -4.85 -28.21 -6.83
CA VAL A 263 -4.92 -29.67 -6.95
C VAL A 263 -5.90 -30.32 -5.97
N ALA A 264 -6.27 -29.66 -4.88
CA ALA A 264 -7.20 -30.19 -3.91
C ALA A 264 -8.65 -30.19 -4.44
N SER A 265 -9.41 -31.23 -4.12
CA SER A 265 -10.85 -31.28 -4.36
C SER A 265 -11.60 -30.52 -3.28
N GLY A 266 -12.49 -29.60 -3.68
CA GLY A 266 -13.26 -28.75 -2.78
C GLY A 266 -12.51 -27.50 -2.31
N LYS A 267 -13.16 -26.70 -1.47
CA LYS A 267 -12.63 -25.42 -0.99
C LYS A 267 -11.78 -25.62 0.28
N LEU A 268 -10.73 -24.82 0.42
CA LEU A 268 -9.97 -24.74 1.68
C LEU A 268 -10.77 -23.95 2.72
N ASP A 269 -10.74 -24.40 3.97
CA ASP A 269 -11.41 -23.73 5.09
C ASP A 269 -10.59 -22.54 5.60
N ILE A 270 -10.37 -21.57 4.73
CA ILE A 270 -9.66 -20.33 5.02
C ILE A 270 -10.66 -19.18 4.92
N PRO A 271 -10.82 -18.35 5.95
CA PRO A 271 -11.66 -17.16 5.87
C PRO A 271 -11.21 -16.18 4.76
N GLY A 272 -12.15 -15.70 3.94
CA GLY A 272 -11.83 -14.83 2.79
C GLY A 272 -11.23 -13.48 3.19
N ASP A 273 -11.57 -12.97 4.37
CA ASP A 273 -10.97 -11.76 4.96
C ASP A 273 -9.46 -11.92 5.21
N LYS A 274 -8.97 -13.12 5.57
CA LYS A 274 -7.53 -13.37 5.69
C LYS A 274 -6.82 -13.31 4.34
N ILE A 275 -7.45 -13.81 3.27
CA ILE A 275 -6.90 -13.74 1.90
C ILE A 275 -6.88 -12.31 1.39
N LEU A 276 -7.96 -11.56 1.58
CA LEU A 276 -7.99 -10.12 1.29
C LEU A 276 -6.94 -9.38 2.12
N GLY A 277 -6.78 -9.74 3.39
CA GLY A 277 -5.77 -9.21 4.28
C GLY A 277 -4.34 -9.36 3.77
N LEU A 278 -4.00 -10.53 3.25
CA LEU A 278 -2.71 -10.81 2.61
C LEU A 278 -2.54 -9.98 1.33
N ALA A 279 -3.59 -9.83 0.53
CA ALA A 279 -3.57 -8.94 -0.63
C ALA A 279 -3.30 -7.49 -0.23
N LYS A 280 -3.99 -6.99 0.80
CA LYS A 280 -3.77 -5.65 1.38
C LYS A 280 -2.33 -5.49 1.89
N PHE A 281 -1.76 -6.52 2.50
CA PHE A 281 -0.37 -6.48 2.96
C PHE A 281 0.60 -6.28 1.80
N PHE A 282 0.49 -7.08 0.74
CA PHE A 282 1.35 -6.92 -0.43
C PHE A 282 1.16 -5.58 -1.13
N LEU A 283 -0.08 -5.13 -1.34
CA LEU A 283 -0.34 -3.82 -1.97
C LEU A 283 0.08 -2.65 -1.06
N GLY A 284 -0.01 -2.82 0.26
CA GLY A 284 0.37 -1.83 1.27
C GLY A 284 1.88 -1.59 1.35
N ILE A 285 2.72 -2.52 0.88
CA ILE A 285 4.17 -2.28 0.71
C ILE A 285 4.41 -1.10 -0.25
N GLY A 286 3.50 -0.89 -1.23
CA GLY A 286 3.69 0.08 -2.30
C GLY A 286 4.84 -0.35 -3.22
N LEU A 287 5.80 0.55 -3.46
CA LEU A 287 6.97 0.23 -4.28
C LEU A 287 8.03 -0.48 -3.43
N PRO A 288 8.41 -1.72 -3.78
CA PRO A 288 9.37 -2.52 -3.01
C PRO A 288 10.78 -1.92 -3.08
N GLY A 289 11.56 -2.06 -2.01
CA GLY A 289 12.90 -1.50 -1.89
C GLY A 289 14.04 -2.40 -2.41
N SER A 290 13.74 -3.65 -2.74
CA SER A 290 14.71 -4.63 -3.25
C SER A 290 14.09 -5.47 -4.37
N SER A 291 14.94 -6.01 -5.26
CA SER A 291 14.50 -6.93 -6.32
C SER A 291 13.80 -8.17 -5.74
N LYS A 292 14.32 -8.72 -4.63
CA LYS A 292 13.76 -9.87 -3.95
C LYS A 292 12.36 -9.60 -3.39
N ASP A 293 12.17 -8.45 -2.75
CA ASP A 293 10.85 -8.06 -2.25
C ASP A 293 9.89 -7.77 -3.41
N CYS A 294 10.38 -7.19 -4.50
CA CYS A 294 9.60 -6.96 -5.71
C CYS A 294 9.07 -8.25 -6.31
N PHE A 295 9.95 -9.24 -6.51
CA PHE A 295 9.52 -10.56 -6.98
C PHE A 295 8.49 -11.19 -6.05
N ASN A 296 8.78 -11.26 -4.74
CA ASN A 296 7.86 -11.87 -3.78
C ASN A 296 6.50 -11.18 -3.73
N GLN A 297 6.47 -9.85 -3.80
CA GLN A 297 5.23 -9.07 -3.85
C GLN A 297 4.46 -9.34 -5.15
N ILE A 298 5.09 -9.14 -6.31
CA ILE A 298 4.41 -9.24 -7.62
C ILE A 298 3.96 -10.67 -7.91
N ASP A 299 4.79 -11.67 -7.61
CA ASP A 299 4.45 -13.08 -7.81
C ASP A 299 3.28 -13.50 -6.89
N SER A 300 3.29 -13.07 -5.62
CA SER A 300 2.18 -13.35 -4.69
C SER A 300 0.87 -12.69 -5.10
N LEU A 301 0.93 -11.44 -5.58
CA LEU A 301 -0.24 -10.77 -6.13
C LEU A 301 -0.72 -11.52 -7.37
N SER A 302 0.18 -12.04 -8.22
CA SER A 302 -0.19 -12.75 -9.46
C SER A 302 -0.99 -14.02 -9.18
N VAL A 303 -0.64 -14.76 -8.14
CA VAL A 303 -1.41 -15.94 -7.72
C VAL A 303 -2.68 -15.58 -6.94
N LEU A 304 -2.82 -14.34 -6.47
CA LEU A 304 -4.06 -13.86 -5.85
C LEU A 304 -5.05 -13.29 -6.87
N GLU A 305 -4.59 -12.88 -8.05
CA GLU A 305 -5.41 -12.32 -9.13
C GLU A 305 -6.51 -13.28 -9.59
N ASP A 306 -6.18 -14.58 -9.70
CA ASP A 306 -7.12 -15.65 -10.01
C ASP A 306 -6.69 -16.94 -9.31
N ASN A 307 -7.53 -17.46 -8.40
CA ASN A 307 -7.22 -18.66 -7.63
C ASN A 307 -8.45 -19.37 -7.06
N ARG A 308 -8.25 -20.62 -6.64
CA ARG A 308 -9.32 -21.48 -6.07
C ARG A 308 -9.59 -21.28 -4.57
N VAL A 309 -8.84 -20.40 -3.89
CA VAL A 309 -9.08 -20.09 -2.47
C VAL A 309 -10.11 -18.97 -2.38
N PHE A 310 -9.71 -17.76 -2.76
CA PHE A 310 -10.55 -16.57 -2.90
C PHE A 310 -9.82 -15.52 -3.75
N VAL A 311 -10.53 -14.91 -4.70
CA VAL A 311 -10.06 -13.72 -5.41
C VAL A 311 -10.36 -12.48 -4.56
N PRO A 312 -9.35 -11.76 -4.06
CA PRO A 312 -9.55 -10.61 -3.20
C PRO A 312 -10.00 -9.38 -4.01
N LEU A 313 -11.08 -8.73 -3.57
CA LEU A 313 -11.58 -7.48 -4.15
C LEU A 313 -11.08 -6.28 -3.35
N ILE A 314 -10.29 -5.45 -4.01
CA ILE A 314 -9.63 -4.27 -3.45
C ILE A 314 -10.53 -3.06 -3.65
N LEU A 315 -11.04 -2.53 -2.55
CA LEU A 315 -11.66 -1.21 -2.52
C LEU A 315 -10.56 -0.15 -2.51
N SER A 316 -10.62 0.80 -3.44
CA SER A 316 -9.67 1.92 -3.46
C SER A 316 -10.35 3.23 -3.84
N LEU A 317 -9.72 4.34 -3.42
CA LEU A 317 -10.17 5.70 -3.71
C LEU A 317 -9.21 6.33 -4.72
N PRO A 318 -9.68 6.73 -5.93
CA PRO A 318 -8.85 7.42 -6.91
C PRO A 318 -8.28 8.74 -6.38
N THR A 319 -9.07 9.45 -5.58
CA THR A 319 -8.63 10.62 -4.80
C THR A 319 -9.06 10.44 -3.34
N LYS A 320 -8.19 10.84 -2.41
CA LYS A 320 -8.50 10.91 -0.98
C LYS A 320 -8.81 12.34 -0.53
N VAL A 321 -8.74 13.32 -1.43
CA VAL A 321 -8.99 14.74 -1.15
C VAL A 321 -10.21 15.20 -1.96
N PHE A 322 -11.18 15.81 -1.29
CA PHE A 322 -12.44 16.25 -1.88
C PHE A 322 -12.76 17.69 -1.46
N SER A 323 -13.05 18.56 -2.42
CA SER A 323 -13.40 19.96 -2.17
C SER A 323 -14.92 20.16 -2.11
N LEU A 324 -15.41 20.66 -0.97
CA LEU A 324 -16.80 21.12 -0.82
C LEU A 324 -17.12 22.30 -1.74
N SER A 325 -16.15 23.17 -1.98
CA SER A 325 -16.34 24.37 -2.82
C SER A 325 -16.41 24.03 -4.31
N LEU A 326 -15.69 23.00 -4.75
CA LEU A 326 -15.77 22.50 -6.13
C LEU A 326 -16.87 21.45 -6.32
N LYS A 327 -17.54 21.05 -5.23
CA LYS A 327 -18.57 20.00 -5.21
C LYS A 327 -18.03 18.67 -5.75
N ASP A 328 -16.82 18.31 -5.31
CA ASP A 328 -16.23 17.02 -5.66
C ASP A 328 -17.08 15.88 -5.12
N GLN A 329 -17.13 14.78 -5.88
CA GLN A 329 -17.84 13.57 -5.49
C GLN A 329 -16.86 12.55 -4.90
N LEU A 330 -17.34 11.79 -3.91
CA LEU A 330 -16.66 10.62 -3.42
C LEU A 330 -16.70 9.55 -4.51
N LYS A 331 -15.53 9.04 -4.90
CA LYS A 331 -15.40 7.98 -5.91
C LYS A 331 -14.70 6.78 -5.29
N VAL A 332 -15.21 5.59 -5.62
CA VAL A 332 -14.72 4.31 -5.13
C VAL A 332 -14.61 3.35 -6.31
N GLU A 333 -13.45 2.70 -6.40
CA GLU A 333 -13.20 1.62 -7.35
C GLU A 333 -13.11 0.31 -6.57
N VAL A 334 -13.66 -0.76 -7.16
CA VAL A 334 -13.51 -2.11 -6.65
C VAL A 334 -12.97 -2.97 -7.77
N THR A 335 -11.76 -3.50 -7.59
CA THR A 335 -11.04 -4.27 -8.60
C THR A 335 -10.33 -5.46 -7.96
N THR A 336 -9.74 -6.33 -8.77
CA THR A 336 -8.75 -7.30 -8.30
C THR A 336 -7.41 -6.61 -7.98
N VAL A 337 -6.39 -7.39 -7.61
CA VAL A 337 -5.06 -6.88 -7.22
C VAL A 337 -4.25 -6.30 -8.38
N PHE A 338 -4.50 -6.70 -9.62
CA PHE A 338 -3.95 -6.04 -10.83
C PHE A 338 -4.91 -5.06 -11.50
N GLY A 339 -6.07 -4.80 -10.90
CA GLY A 339 -7.02 -3.81 -11.43
C GLY A 339 -8.02 -4.37 -12.43
N SER A 340 -8.16 -5.69 -12.55
CA SER A 340 -9.22 -6.30 -13.36
C SER A 340 -10.60 -5.98 -12.80
N ALA A 341 -11.60 -5.93 -13.69
CA ALA A 341 -12.97 -5.58 -13.32
C ALA A 341 -13.55 -6.58 -12.31
N ALA A 342 -14.17 -6.06 -11.25
CA ALA A 342 -14.88 -6.86 -10.28
C ALA A 342 -16.19 -7.44 -10.84
N PRO A 343 -16.71 -8.53 -10.23
CA PRO A 343 -18.07 -9.00 -10.50
C PRO A 343 -19.13 -7.94 -10.16
N LEU A 344 -20.36 -8.15 -10.62
CA LEU A 344 -21.46 -7.24 -10.32
C LEU A 344 -21.72 -7.17 -8.81
N LEU A 345 -21.57 -5.96 -8.25
CA LEU A 345 -21.59 -5.72 -6.82
C LEU A 345 -22.24 -4.37 -6.48
N LYS A 346 -22.50 -4.17 -5.19
CA LYS A 346 -22.94 -2.89 -4.62
C LYS A 346 -21.94 -2.44 -3.58
N VAL A 347 -21.64 -1.15 -3.59
CA VAL A 347 -20.81 -0.50 -2.58
C VAL A 347 -21.71 0.43 -1.77
N ASN A 348 -21.67 0.28 -0.46
CA ASN A 348 -22.40 1.16 0.43
C ASN A 348 -21.44 1.93 1.34
N LEU A 349 -21.67 3.23 1.50
CA LEU A 349 -21.09 4.00 2.59
C LEU A 349 -21.94 3.72 3.84
N VAL A 350 -21.34 3.10 4.85
CA VAL A 350 -22.06 2.74 6.08
C VAL A 350 -21.88 3.78 7.18
N GLN A 351 -20.68 4.37 7.31
CA GLN A 351 -20.34 5.30 8.38
C GLN A 351 -19.29 6.32 7.94
N VAL A 352 -19.37 7.52 8.52
CA VAL A 352 -18.31 8.52 8.47
C VAL A 352 -17.89 8.85 9.90
N LEU A 353 -16.61 8.68 10.20
CA LEU A 353 -16.01 8.91 11.50
C LEU A 353 -15.12 10.17 11.44
N GLY A 354 -15.24 11.04 12.43
CA GLY A 354 -14.30 12.14 12.64
C GLY A 354 -12.97 11.66 13.20
N THR A 355 -11.99 12.57 13.31
CA THR A 355 -10.66 12.27 13.88
C THR A 355 -10.66 11.75 15.32
N ASP A 356 -11.71 12.02 16.10
CA ASP A 356 -11.91 11.50 17.45
C ASP A 356 -12.73 10.19 17.47
N SER A 357 -12.84 9.53 16.32
CA SER A 357 -13.68 8.34 16.08
C SER A 357 -15.16 8.55 16.40
N LYS A 358 -15.63 9.79 16.55
CA LYS A 358 -17.05 10.08 16.68
C LYS A 358 -17.74 9.87 15.34
N VAL A 359 -18.87 9.16 15.38
CA VAL A 359 -19.74 9.00 14.23
C VAL A 359 -20.34 10.36 13.88
N ILE A 360 -19.98 10.86 12.70
CA ILE A 360 -20.48 12.13 12.15
C ILE A 360 -21.78 11.85 11.39
N THR A 361 -21.73 10.85 10.51
CA THR A 361 -22.86 10.42 9.70
C THR A 361 -23.02 8.92 9.86
N ASN A 362 -24.25 8.50 10.14
CA ASN A 362 -24.64 7.09 10.14
C ASN A 362 -25.76 6.90 9.12
N GLY A 363 -25.67 5.87 8.30
CA GLY A 363 -26.71 5.56 7.33
C GLY A 363 -26.13 4.80 6.14
N ASN A 364 -26.71 3.64 5.87
CA ASN A 364 -26.34 2.80 4.74
C ASN A 364 -26.75 3.49 3.43
N ARG A 365 -25.80 4.15 2.75
CA ARG A 365 -26.02 4.85 1.49
C ARG A 365 -25.35 4.08 0.36
N GLU A 366 -26.15 3.51 -0.53
CA GLU A 366 -25.67 2.85 -1.74
C GLU A 366 -25.05 3.89 -2.69
N LEU A 367 -23.83 3.62 -3.16
CA LEU A 367 -23.16 4.44 -4.17
C LEU A 367 -23.74 4.14 -5.55
N GLN A 368 -23.88 5.18 -6.37
CA GLN A 368 -24.31 5.04 -7.77
C GLN A 368 -23.16 4.46 -8.59
N TYR A 369 -23.44 3.51 -9.48
CA TYR A 369 -22.44 2.90 -10.34
C TYR A 369 -22.45 3.52 -11.75
N ASP A 370 -21.31 4.03 -12.19
CA ASP A 370 -21.06 4.50 -13.55
C ASP A 370 -20.46 3.34 -14.37
N LEU A 371 -21.27 2.77 -15.26
CA LEU A 371 -20.89 1.66 -16.14
C LEU A 371 -19.74 2.02 -17.10
N ASP A 372 -19.71 3.25 -17.60
CA ASP A 372 -18.72 3.67 -18.60
C ASP A 372 -17.34 3.86 -17.96
N LYS A 373 -17.31 4.28 -16.69
CA LYS A 373 -16.07 4.53 -15.95
C LYS A 373 -15.67 3.39 -15.02
N ASN A 374 -16.54 2.41 -14.80
CA ASN A 374 -16.37 1.35 -13.80
C ASN A 374 -16.09 1.91 -12.39
N VAL A 375 -16.82 2.95 -11.99
CA VAL A 375 -16.61 3.67 -10.71
C VAL A 375 -17.92 3.82 -9.96
N HIS A 376 -17.88 3.59 -8.65
CA HIS A 376 -18.96 3.93 -7.74
C HIS A 376 -18.79 5.36 -7.22
N TYR A 377 -19.86 6.15 -7.18
CA TYR A 377 -19.80 7.53 -6.72
C TYR A 377 -20.94 7.93 -5.79
N LEU A 378 -20.67 8.92 -4.94
CA LEU A 378 -21.64 9.53 -4.02
C LEU A 378 -21.38 11.04 -3.92
N ASP A 379 -22.44 11.83 -3.99
CA ASP A 379 -22.39 13.24 -3.63
C ASP A 379 -22.20 13.38 -2.12
N ILE A 380 -21.18 14.13 -1.70
CA ILE A 380 -20.84 14.33 -0.29
C ILE A 380 -21.64 15.45 0.36
N ALA A 381 -22.28 16.34 -0.41
CA ALA A 381 -23.04 17.46 0.14
C ALA A 381 -24.15 17.02 1.12
N PRO A 382 -24.93 15.95 0.85
CA PRO A 382 -25.96 15.44 1.77
C PRO A 382 -25.41 14.71 3.02
N LEU A 383 -24.08 14.58 3.16
CA LEU A 383 -23.45 13.98 4.33
C LEU A 383 -23.22 15.01 5.45
N GLU A 384 -23.36 16.31 5.14
CA GLU A 384 -23.12 17.43 6.06
C GLU A 384 -21.72 17.38 6.73
N ILE A 385 -20.75 16.80 6.02
CA ILE A 385 -19.35 16.75 6.46
C ILE A 385 -18.66 18.09 6.14
N ASP A 386 -18.01 18.68 7.13
CA ASP A 386 -17.28 19.94 6.98
C ASP A 386 -15.82 19.72 6.56
N VAL A 387 -15.06 20.81 6.41
CA VAL A 387 -13.61 20.76 6.16
C VAL A 387 -12.89 20.05 7.31
N GLY A 388 -12.18 18.98 7.00
CA GLY A 388 -11.56 18.14 8.03
C GLY A 388 -10.96 16.84 7.52
N LYS A 389 -10.56 15.99 8.47
CA LYS A 389 -10.06 14.63 8.23
C LYS A 389 -11.11 13.64 8.73
N TYR A 390 -11.42 12.63 7.94
CA TYR A 390 -12.44 11.65 8.25
C TYR A 390 -11.96 10.24 7.89
N SER A 391 -12.51 9.26 8.59
CA SER A 391 -12.45 7.85 8.18
C SER A 391 -13.83 7.46 7.65
N VAL A 392 -13.90 7.05 6.40
CA VAL A 392 -15.14 6.57 5.76
C VAL A 392 -15.12 5.05 5.73
N VAL A 393 -16.24 4.44 6.14
CA VAL A 393 -16.38 3.00 6.20
C VAL A 393 -17.34 2.56 5.11
N PHE A 394 -16.88 1.65 4.27
CA PHE A 394 -17.63 1.06 3.17
C PHE A 394 -17.92 -0.42 3.42
N GLU A 395 -18.99 -0.91 2.81
CA GLU A 395 -19.33 -2.33 2.76
C GLU A 395 -19.62 -2.73 1.31
N ILE A 396 -19.01 -3.85 0.88
CA ILE A 396 -19.20 -4.40 -0.46
C ILE A 396 -20.11 -5.63 -0.34
N SER A 397 -21.16 -5.66 -1.16
CA SER A 397 -22.08 -6.80 -1.27
C SER A 397 -22.12 -7.29 -2.71
N LEU A 398 -21.90 -8.59 -2.91
CA LEU A 398 -22.00 -9.23 -4.22
C LEU A 398 -23.48 -9.43 -4.53
N GLN A 399 -23.90 -9.18 -5.79
CA GLN A 399 -25.31 -9.34 -6.15
C GLN A 399 -25.71 -10.81 -6.34
N GLU A 400 -24.74 -11.67 -6.64
CA GLU A 400 -24.93 -13.10 -6.85
C GLU A 400 -24.28 -13.89 -5.70
N GLN A 401 -25.08 -14.67 -4.97
CA GLN A 401 -24.61 -15.41 -3.79
C GLN A 401 -23.54 -16.45 -4.12
N GLU A 402 -23.59 -17.06 -5.30
CA GLU A 402 -22.58 -18.03 -5.76
C GLU A 402 -21.18 -17.42 -5.80
N ARG A 403 -21.08 -16.11 -6.07
CA ARG A 403 -19.81 -15.38 -6.12
C ARG A 403 -19.18 -15.16 -4.75
N GLU A 404 -19.94 -15.27 -3.65
CA GLU A 404 -19.38 -15.22 -2.29
C GLU A 404 -18.43 -16.39 -1.99
N THR A 405 -18.55 -17.48 -2.75
CA THR A 405 -17.63 -18.61 -2.66
C THR A 405 -16.37 -18.43 -3.51
N VAL A 406 -16.30 -17.38 -4.33
CA VAL A 406 -15.17 -17.11 -5.24
C VAL A 406 -14.41 -15.85 -4.81
N TYR A 407 -15.11 -14.80 -4.41
CA TYR A 407 -14.52 -13.49 -4.13
C TYR A 407 -14.53 -13.16 -2.64
N ALA A 408 -13.47 -12.49 -2.18
CA ALA A 408 -13.37 -11.96 -0.83
C ALA A 408 -13.49 -10.44 -0.81
N THR A 409 -14.49 -9.91 -0.09
CA THR A 409 -14.77 -8.47 0.01
C THR A 409 -14.30 -7.84 1.33
N GLY A 410 -14.02 -8.65 2.34
CA GLY A 410 -13.55 -8.20 3.67
C GLY A 410 -14.60 -7.58 4.56
N GLY A 411 -15.88 -7.63 4.18
CA GLY A 411 -16.96 -6.96 4.92
C GLY A 411 -16.78 -5.44 4.91
N ARG A 412 -16.32 -4.87 6.03
CA ARG A 412 -16.15 -3.42 6.20
C ARG A 412 -14.73 -2.97 5.86
N ASN A 413 -14.64 -1.99 4.96
CA ASN A 413 -13.39 -1.38 4.52
C ASN A 413 -13.34 0.07 4.99
N THR A 414 -12.29 0.45 5.71
CA THR A 414 -12.12 1.81 6.25
C THR A 414 -11.05 2.57 5.48
N GLU A 415 -11.40 3.75 4.97
CA GLU A 415 -10.50 4.60 4.19
C GLU A 415 -10.42 6.00 4.80
N SER A 416 -9.21 6.57 4.79
CA SER A 416 -9.00 7.94 5.27
C SER A 416 -9.18 8.95 4.14
N VAL A 417 -9.95 10.01 4.41
CA VAL A 417 -10.26 11.07 3.44
C VAL A 417 -10.08 12.46 4.06
N PHE A 418 -9.79 13.43 3.20
CA PHE A 418 -9.61 14.83 3.53
C PHE A 418 -10.65 15.66 2.79
N VAL A 419 -11.45 16.41 3.54
CA VAL A 419 -12.43 17.33 2.99
C VAL A 419 -11.84 18.74 3.06
N THR A 420 -11.77 19.41 1.92
CA THR A 420 -11.24 20.76 1.76
C THR A 420 -12.33 21.73 1.33
N GLY A 421 -12.04 23.02 1.41
CA GLY A 421 -12.98 24.06 1.00
C GLY A 421 -12.37 25.43 1.08
N LEU A 422 -12.95 26.38 0.34
CA LEU A 422 -12.59 27.78 0.43
C LEU A 422 -13.06 28.34 1.77
N ILE A 423 -12.08 28.61 2.65
CA ILE A 423 -12.31 29.24 3.94
C ILE A 423 -12.52 30.74 3.72
N LYS A 424 -13.62 31.27 4.26
CA LYS A 424 -13.93 32.69 4.18
C LYS A 424 -13.49 33.40 5.46
N VAL A 425 -12.88 34.57 5.30
CA VAL A 425 -12.67 35.51 6.41
C VAL A 425 -13.98 36.28 6.60
N ASP A 426 -14.59 36.14 7.76
CA ASP A 426 -15.84 36.80 8.12
C ASP A 426 -15.64 37.71 9.34
N LYS A 427 -16.49 38.73 9.49
CA LYS A 427 -16.48 39.69 10.61
C LYS A 427 -15.09 40.27 10.88
N ALA A 428 -14.37 40.60 9.81
CA ALA A 428 -13.08 41.25 9.90
C ALA A 428 -13.27 42.70 10.36
N GLU A 429 -12.54 43.08 11.42
CA GLU A 429 -12.61 44.37 12.07
C GLU A 429 -11.19 44.84 12.36
N ILE A 430 -10.90 46.09 12.01
CA ILE A 430 -9.64 46.75 12.32
C ILE A 430 -9.94 48.07 13.04
N GLY A 431 -9.15 48.40 14.04
CA GLY A 431 -9.39 49.60 14.83
C GLY A 431 -8.21 50.01 15.70
N ILE A 432 -8.31 51.22 16.24
CA ILE A 432 -7.32 51.81 17.15
C ILE A 432 -7.94 51.94 18.55
N SER A 433 -7.18 51.56 19.58
CA SER A 433 -7.58 51.69 20.99
C SER A 433 -6.48 52.36 21.82
N ASP A 434 -6.87 53.23 22.75
CA ASP A 434 -5.98 53.84 23.73
C ASP A 434 -5.57 52.87 24.84
N ASN A 435 -4.40 53.13 25.44
CA ASN A 435 -3.83 52.28 26.49
C ASN A 435 -4.63 52.24 27.81
N ASP A 436 -5.38 53.30 28.12
CA ASP A 436 -5.91 53.54 29.48
C ASP A 436 -7.38 53.15 29.68
N ALA A 437 -8.13 52.93 28.60
CA ALA A 437 -9.52 52.48 28.67
C ALA A 437 -9.71 51.36 27.65
N GLY A 438 -10.17 50.18 28.09
CA GLY A 438 -10.43 49.02 27.21
C GLY A 438 -11.50 49.23 26.11
N THR A 439 -11.93 50.47 25.88
CA THR A 439 -12.87 50.93 24.86
C THR A 439 -12.13 51.32 23.58
N VAL A 440 -12.56 50.74 22.46
CA VAL A 440 -11.99 51.00 21.13
C VAL A 440 -12.59 52.30 20.58
N GLU A 441 -11.76 53.28 20.23
CA GLU A 441 -12.23 54.62 19.79
C GLU A 441 -12.79 54.61 18.36
N SER A 442 -12.26 53.76 17.48
CA SER A 442 -12.79 53.56 16.12
C SER A 442 -12.60 52.11 15.67
N VAL A 443 -13.71 51.44 15.32
CA VAL A 443 -13.70 50.11 14.68
C VAL A 443 -14.24 50.26 13.27
N GLN A 444 -13.43 49.90 12.28
CA GLN A 444 -13.84 49.80 10.89
C GLN A 444 -14.02 48.32 10.53
N LYS A 445 -15.19 48.00 9.98
CA LYS A 445 -15.43 46.68 9.39
C LYS A 445 -14.72 46.60 8.05
N LEU A 446 -13.97 45.53 7.85
CA LEU A 446 -13.27 45.23 6.62
C LEU A 446 -14.14 44.33 5.75
N ASP A 447 -14.50 44.81 4.56
CA ASP A 447 -15.03 43.98 3.50
C ASP A 447 -13.85 43.52 2.63
N LEU A 448 -13.34 42.35 2.95
CA LEU A 448 -12.15 41.80 2.33
C LEU A 448 -12.39 41.42 0.85
N LEU A 449 -13.63 41.09 0.48
CA LEU A 449 -14.01 40.77 -0.91
C LEU A 449 -14.00 41.99 -1.86
N LYS A 450 -13.76 43.19 -1.34
CA LYS A 450 -13.60 44.43 -2.11
C LYS A 450 -12.19 44.97 -1.89
N ASP A 451 -11.64 45.66 -2.88
CA ASP A 451 -10.41 46.46 -2.74
C ASP A 451 -10.64 47.61 -1.74
N THR A 452 -10.70 47.26 -0.46
CA THR A 452 -11.01 48.19 0.63
C THR A 452 -9.71 48.83 1.07
N LYS A 453 -9.50 50.09 0.67
CA LYS A 453 -8.41 50.90 1.19
C LYS A 453 -8.86 51.53 2.50
N VAL A 454 -8.36 50.99 3.60
CA VAL A 454 -8.49 51.61 4.93
C VAL A 454 -7.18 52.31 5.23
N SER A 455 -7.21 53.50 5.83
CA SER A 455 -6.03 54.21 6.33
C SER A 455 -6.21 54.47 7.83
N LEU A 456 -5.25 54.03 8.65
CA LEU A 456 -5.27 54.17 10.10
C LEU A 456 -3.93 54.70 10.58
N SER A 457 -3.94 55.74 11.41
CA SER A 457 -2.75 56.31 12.05
C SER A 457 -2.85 56.11 13.55
N ALA A 458 -1.83 55.48 14.15
CA ALA A 458 -1.76 55.23 15.59
C ALA A 458 -0.51 55.91 16.16
N ASN A 459 -0.68 56.68 17.24
CA ASN A 459 0.44 57.31 17.95
C ASN A 459 1.06 56.35 18.99
N HIS A 460 2.07 56.81 19.74
CA HIS A 460 2.79 56.02 20.74
C HIS A 460 1.95 55.57 21.96
N LEU A 461 0.76 56.15 22.16
CA LEU A 461 -0.20 55.79 23.21
C LEU A 461 -1.31 54.86 22.71
N GLN A 462 -1.39 54.66 21.40
CA GLN A 462 -2.44 53.92 20.71
C GLN A 462 -1.98 52.54 20.26
N LYS A 463 -2.90 51.57 20.27
CA LYS A 463 -2.68 50.19 19.84
C LYS A 463 -3.57 49.87 18.64
N LEU A 464 -2.99 49.22 17.62
CA LEU A 464 -3.76 48.69 16.50
C LEU A 464 -4.31 47.32 16.88
N ARG A 465 -5.60 47.12 16.65
CA ARG A 465 -6.29 45.86 16.87
C ARG A 465 -6.87 45.36 15.55
N LEU A 466 -6.57 44.10 15.24
CA LEU A 466 -7.20 43.36 14.16
C LEU A 466 -7.93 42.16 14.76
N SER A 467 -9.17 41.94 14.36
CA SER A 467 -9.90 40.72 14.68
C SER A 467 -10.73 40.22 13.51
N PHE A 468 -10.89 38.91 13.39
CA PHE A 468 -11.69 38.28 12.35
C PHE A 468 -12.12 36.87 12.79
N GLN A 469 -13.07 36.31 12.05
CA GLN A 469 -13.48 34.92 12.13
C GLN A 469 -13.12 34.22 10.82
N LEU A 470 -12.85 32.91 10.90
CA LEU A 470 -12.70 32.07 9.72
C LEU A 470 -13.91 31.14 9.68
N THR A 471 -14.53 31.01 8.52
CA THR A 471 -15.73 30.20 8.33
C THR A 471 -15.54 29.23 7.17
N THR A 472 -16.05 28.01 7.33
CA THR A 472 -16.03 26.98 6.30
C THR A 472 -17.14 27.20 5.26
N PRO A 473 -17.15 26.47 4.13
CA PRO A 473 -18.27 26.54 3.18
C PRO A 473 -19.64 26.22 3.77
N LEU A 474 -19.70 25.45 4.86
CA LEU A 474 -20.94 25.16 5.60
C LEU A 474 -21.31 26.24 6.63
N GLY A 475 -20.52 27.32 6.72
CA GLY A 475 -20.76 28.44 7.64
C GLY A 475 -20.33 28.19 9.09
N LEU A 476 -19.61 27.10 9.34
CA LEU A 476 -19.09 26.77 10.68
C LEU A 476 -17.78 27.50 10.94
N THR A 477 -17.50 27.82 12.21
CA THR A 477 -16.25 28.46 12.60
C THR A 477 -15.06 27.52 12.42
N PHE A 478 -14.03 27.99 11.72
CA PHE A 478 -12.85 27.21 11.39
C PHE A 478 -11.63 27.61 12.24
N LYS A 479 -10.91 26.61 12.74
CA LYS A 479 -9.61 26.81 13.41
C LYS A 479 -8.49 26.19 12.58
N PRO A 480 -7.73 26.98 11.81
CA PRO A 480 -6.53 26.50 11.14
C PRO A 480 -5.43 26.13 12.15
N HIS A 481 -4.40 25.43 11.66
CA HIS A 481 -3.23 25.09 12.45
C HIS A 481 -2.48 26.33 12.95
N GLN A 482 -2.27 27.31 12.06
CA GLN A 482 -1.65 28.60 12.37
C GLN A 482 -2.28 29.68 11.50
N VAL A 483 -2.19 30.93 11.97
CA VAL A 483 -2.60 32.13 11.22
C VAL A 483 -1.50 33.16 11.33
N PHE A 484 -1.16 33.78 10.22
CA PHE A 484 -0.14 34.82 10.17
C PHE A 484 -0.73 36.15 9.70
N LEU A 485 -0.15 37.24 10.20
CA LEU A 485 -0.35 38.59 9.71
C LEU A 485 0.99 39.05 9.14
N LYS A 486 1.01 39.46 7.87
CA LYS A 486 2.20 39.99 7.22
C LYS A 486 2.07 41.52 7.09
N LEU A 487 3.05 42.24 7.60
CA LEU A 487 3.17 43.69 7.42
C LEU A 487 4.30 43.94 6.44
N LYS A 488 4.10 44.85 5.49
CA LYS A 488 5.10 45.17 4.49
C LYS A 488 5.33 46.68 4.52
N HIS A 489 6.53 47.15 4.75
CA HIS A 489 6.83 48.57 4.65
C HIS A 489 6.90 49.01 3.18
N GLU A 490 6.70 50.29 2.90
CA GLU A 490 6.93 50.91 1.57
C GLU A 490 8.37 50.67 1.06
N SER A 491 9.32 50.53 1.98
CA SER A 491 10.73 50.15 1.72
C SER A 491 10.92 48.67 1.33
N LYS A 492 9.82 47.91 1.23
CA LYS A 492 9.76 46.47 0.94
C LYS A 492 10.23 45.55 2.07
N VAL A 493 10.51 46.07 3.28
CA VAL A 493 10.77 45.24 4.47
C VAL A 493 9.49 44.54 4.89
N GLU A 494 9.56 43.25 5.24
CA GLU A 494 8.40 42.44 5.61
C GLU A 494 8.55 41.91 7.05
N HIS A 495 7.45 41.97 7.80
CA HIS A 495 7.35 41.42 9.15
C HIS A 495 6.19 40.43 9.20
N LEU A 496 6.41 39.27 9.82
CA LEU A 496 5.40 38.23 9.97
C LEU A 496 5.08 38.04 11.45
N PHE A 497 3.79 38.08 11.79
CA PHE A 497 3.29 37.89 13.15
C PHE A 497 2.38 36.68 13.21
N VAL A 498 2.53 35.84 14.22
CA VAL A 498 1.55 34.79 14.52
C VAL A 498 0.33 35.45 15.16
N VAL A 499 -0.86 35.19 14.62
CA VAL A 499 -2.12 35.70 15.16
C VAL A 499 -2.69 34.69 16.15
N PRO A 500 -2.71 34.98 17.47
CA PRO A 500 -3.33 34.10 18.44
C PRO A 500 -4.85 34.13 18.30
N GLY A 501 -5.50 33.00 18.56
CA GLY A 501 -6.95 32.91 18.46
C GLY A 501 -7.53 31.52 18.70
N SER A 502 -8.85 31.48 18.66
CA SER A 502 -9.64 30.25 18.66
C SER A 502 -10.54 30.21 17.43
N ALA A 503 -11.22 29.08 17.17
CA ALA A 503 -12.19 28.97 16.08
C ALA A 503 -13.19 30.14 16.07
N ARG A 504 -13.57 30.64 17.25
CA ARG A 504 -14.57 31.70 17.42
C ARG A 504 -14.05 33.08 17.05
N GLN A 505 -12.76 33.36 17.20
CA GLN A 505 -12.19 34.66 16.90
C GLN A 505 -10.66 34.60 16.93
N PHE A 506 -10.04 35.21 15.90
CA PHE A 506 -8.62 35.53 15.85
C PHE A 506 -8.44 36.99 16.17
N LYS A 507 -7.42 37.31 16.98
CA LYS A 507 -7.16 38.68 17.41
C LYS A 507 -5.67 38.92 17.61
N ILE A 508 -5.17 40.00 17.03
CA ILE A 508 -3.82 40.50 17.31
C ILE A 508 -3.87 41.97 17.69
N VAL A 509 -3.01 42.34 18.63
CA VAL A 509 -2.83 43.72 19.10
C VAL A 509 -1.36 44.07 18.90
N LEU A 510 -1.10 45.13 18.15
CA LEU A 510 0.24 45.62 17.86
C LEU A 510 0.45 46.94 18.60
N VAL A 511 1.58 47.07 19.30
CA VAL A 511 1.93 48.24 20.12
C VAL A 511 3.10 48.95 19.46
N SER A 512 2.94 50.26 19.20
CA SER A 512 3.89 51.13 18.49
C SER A 512 4.15 50.71 17.05
N ILE A 513 3.48 51.38 16.10
CA ILE A 513 3.63 51.14 14.66
C ILE A 513 4.09 52.46 14.03
N SER A 514 5.38 52.59 13.74
CA SER A 514 5.84 53.60 12.78
C SER A 514 5.49 53.12 11.36
N THR A 515 4.88 54.00 10.56
CA THR A 515 4.56 53.92 9.11
C THR A 515 4.72 52.54 8.46
N LEU A 516 3.66 51.80 8.17
CA LEU A 516 3.74 50.46 7.53
C LEU A 516 2.58 50.25 6.54
N GLU A 517 2.84 49.62 5.38
CA GLU A 517 1.81 49.05 4.49
C GLU A 517 1.42 47.63 4.99
N PHE A 518 0.24 47.12 4.65
CA PHE A 518 -0.29 45.86 5.20
C PHE A 518 -0.63 44.85 4.08
N ALA A 519 -0.41 43.57 4.34
CA ALA A 519 -0.92 42.47 3.52
C ALA A 519 -1.34 41.32 4.44
N LEU A 520 -2.64 41.08 4.64
CA LEU A 520 -3.07 39.94 5.46
C LEU A 520 -2.74 38.65 4.70
N LEU A 521 -1.81 37.84 5.22
CA LEU A 521 -1.36 36.61 4.60
C LEU A 521 -1.81 35.44 5.47
N VAL A 522 -3.01 34.91 5.22
CA VAL A 522 -3.50 33.73 5.91
C VAL A 522 -2.82 32.50 5.29
N LEU A 523 -1.71 32.07 5.89
CA LEU A 523 -1.04 30.85 5.47
C LEU A 523 -1.77 29.64 6.06
N TRP A 524 -2.34 28.80 5.20
CA TRP A 524 -2.79 27.47 5.58
C TRP A 524 -1.81 26.45 5.06
N MET A 525 -1.09 25.79 5.98
CA MET A 525 -0.47 24.50 5.65
C MET A 525 -1.45 23.41 6.09
N LEU A 526 -2.15 22.81 5.14
CA LEU A 526 -2.43 21.40 5.29
C LEU A 526 -1.07 20.72 5.32
N ASN A 527 -0.78 20.00 6.40
CA ASN A 527 0.21 18.95 6.32
C ASN A 527 -0.38 17.86 5.43
N VAL A 528 -0.34 18.05 4.10
CA VAL A 528 -0.55 16.98 3.13
C VAL A 528 0.81 16.32 3.01
N THR A 529 0.96 15.15 3.63
CA THR A 529 2.17 14.33 3.50
C THR A 529 2.34 13.71 2.12
N ASN A 530 1.62 14.17 1.09
CA ASN A 530 1.76 13.72 -0.29
C ASN A 530 1.71 14.93 -1.23
N GLY A 531 2.75 15.04 -2.07
CA GLY A 531 3.01 16.18 -2.94
C GLY A 531 1.82 16.62 -3.78
N LEU A 532 1.22 17.73 -3.37
CA LEU A 532 0.52 18.70 -4.20
C LEU A 532 0.47 19.97 -3.33
N ASP A 533 1.49 20.81 -3.49
CA ASP A 533 1.56 22.16 -2.94
C ASP A 533 0.37 22.98 -3.48
N GLN A 534 -0.76 22.94 -2.76
CA GLN A 534 -1.78 23.97 -2.89
C GLN A 534 -1.62 24.94 -1.74
N THR A 535 -0.68 25.86 -1.92
CA THR A 535 -0.68 27.14 -1.20
C THR A 535 -1.89 27.93 -1.69
N LEU A 536 -2.97 27.95 -0.90
CA LEU A 536 -4.07 28.90 -1.12
C LEU A 536 -3.57 30.30 -0.70
N ASN A 537 -2.87 30.97 -1.61
CA ASN A 537 -2.51 32.38 -1.48
C ASN A 537 -3.78 33.22 -1.67
N TYR A 538 -4.47 33.57 -0.59
CA TYR A 538 -5.33 34.76 -0.61
C TYR A 538 -4.43 35.97 -0.38
N LEU A 539 -4.18 36.72 -1.45
CA LEU A 539 -3.53 38.03 -1.42
C LEU A 539 -4.61 39.09 -1.64
N GLU A 540 -5.17 39.62 -0.56
CA GLU A 540 -5.92 40.88 -0.63
C GLU A 540 -5.02 42.01 -0.09
N LYS A 541 -4.75 42.98 -0.97
CA LYS A 541 -3.89 44.12 -0.68
C LYS A 541 -4.72 45.21 -0.02
N LEU A 542 -4.49 45.44 1.27
CA LEU A 542 -4.97 46.65 1.95
C LEU A 542 -3.89 47.73 1.84
N HIS A 543 -4.20 48.87 1.21
CA HIS A 543 -3.28 50.02 1.21
C HIS A 543 -3.70 50.98 2.32
N ILE A 544 -2.87 51.07 3.37
CA ILE A 544 -2.98 52.05 4.44
C ILE A 544 -1.97 53.16 4.13
N HIS A 545 -2.42 54.41 4.09
CA HIS A 545 -1.54 55.58 4.04
C HIS A 545 -1.71 56.35 5.35
N THR A 546 -0.61 56.59 6.04
CA THR A 546 -0.56 57.49 7.19
C THR A 546 0.09 58.79 6.75
N ASN A 547 -0.55 59.93 7.03
CA ASN A 547 0.12 61.23 7.01
C ASN A 547 1.00 61.39 8.26
#